data_AF-A0A914DYX5-F1
#
_entry.id   AF-A0A914DYX5-F1
#
_cell.length_a   1.000
_cell.length_b   1.000
_cell.length_c   1.000
_cell.angle_alpha   90.00
_cell.angle_beta   90.00
_cell.angle_gamma   90.00
#
_symmetry.space_group_name_H-M   'P 1'
#
loop_
_entity.id
_entity.type
_entity.pdbx_description
1 polymer ?
#
loop_
_entity_poly.entity_id
_entity_poly.type
_entity_poly.pdbx_seq_one_letter_code
_entity_poly.pdbx_strand_id
1 'polypeptide(L)'
;METDNAQNQNNAPASVDVNQPATQSEQALGEPAAQPVGEAPAPEAMEQQQNEENRAPISIEPPVGRFRAEGGQESFIILNPANQRYAFKVKTSNIDDWRVRPVYGFLEAQNQSELVVQRLDGPPTDDRLVIQYALAPPEVDGPRAPFQNGNGAVIGEVTLPVKGE
;
A
#
# COMPACT_ATOMS: atom_id res chain seq x y z
N MET A 1 18.29 54.73 23.48
CA MET A 1 18.57 53.93 22.26
C MET A 1 17.24 53.45 21.76
N GLU A 2 16.59 54.32 21.01
CA GLU A 2 15.41 54.06 20.19
C GLU A 2 15.85 53.45 18.85
N THR A 3 15.02 52.56 18.32
CA THR A 3 14.56 52.50 16.91
C THR A 3 13.38 51.52 16.91
N ASP A 4 12.14 51.99 16.80
CA ASP A 4 11.41 52.25 15.54
C ASP A 4 11.26 50.99 14.66
N ASN A 5 10.03 50.47 14.58
CA ASN A 5 9.48 50.17 13.26
C ASN A 5 7.95 50.28 13.29
N ALA A 6 7.44 51.07 12.35
CA ALA A 6 6.08 51.56 12.27
C ALA A 6 5.24 50.78 11.24
N GLN A 7 3.93 51.09 11.29
CA GLN A 7 2.94 51.07 10.21
C GLN A 7 2.42 49.71 9.70
N ASN A 8 1.09 49.55 9.78
CA ASN A 8 0.16 49.77 8.65
C ASN A 8 -1.24 49.24 9.04
N GLN A 9 -2.10 50.04 9.69
CA GLN A 9 -3.18 50.87 9.14
C GLN A 9 -4.33 50.17 8.38
N ASN A 10 -5.55 50.59 8.77
CA ASN A 10 -6.81 50.69 8.00
C ASN A 10 -7.56 49.35 7.74
N ASN A 11 -8.88 49.22 7.90
CA ASN A 11 -9.96 50.20 7.95
C ASN A 11 -11.24 49.52 8.48
N ALA A 12 -12.02 50.23 9.30
CA ALA A 12 -13.46 49.97 9.54
C ALA A 12 -14.28 50.66 8.40
N PRO A 13 -15.66 50.73 8.35
CA PRO A 13 -16.66 50.50 9.41
C PRO A 13 -18.06 49.93 8.97
N ALA A 14 -18.98 49.86 9.96
CA ALA A 14 -20.46 50.00 9.90
C ALA A 14 -21.27 48.86 9.23
N SER A 15 -22.19 48.13 9.88
CA SER A 15 -23.44 48.44 10.62
C SER A 15 -24.72 48.22 9.78
N VAL A 16 -25.68 47.53 10.41
CA VAL A 16 -27.16 47.49 10.23
C VAL A 16 -27.80 46.58 9.15
N ASP A 17 -28.69 45.69 9.61
CA ASP A 17 -30.14 45.57 9.25
C ASP A 17 -30.59 44.09 9.05
N VAL A 18 -31.27 43.48 10.04
CA VAL A 18 -32.73 43.22 10.14
C VAL A 18 -33.33 42.49 8.91
N ASN A 19 -33.71 41.22 9.09
CA ASN A 19 -35.04 40.66 8.73
C ASN A 19 -35.08 39.12 8.83
N GLN A 20 -35.90 38.60 9.75
CA GLN A 20 -36.62 37.31 9.61
C GLN A 20 -37.97 37.59 8.89
N PRO A 21 -38.92 36.64 8.78
CA PRO A 21 -38.97 35.37 8.03
C PRO A 21 -40.17 35.35 7.04
N ALA A 22 -40.27 34.41 6.09
CA ALA A 22 -41.57 33.95 5.57
C ALA A 22 -41.47 32.73 4.64
N THR A 23 -42.23 31.70 5.01
CA THR A 23 -42.74 30.57 4.24
C THR A 23 -43.59 30.99 3.02
N GLN A 24 -43.56 30.21 1.91
CA GLN A 24 -44.73 29.51 1.32
C GLN A 24 -44.41 28.79 -0.02
N SER A 25 -44.70 27.48 -0.01
CA SER A 25 -45.39 26.63 -1.00
C SER A 25 -45.50 27.02 -2.49
N GLU A 26 -45.09 26.11 -3.39
CA GLU A 26 -45.85 25.64 -4.59
C GLU A 26 -45.10 24.43 -5.22
N GLN A 27 -45.60 23.20 -5.12
CA GLN A 27 -46.42 22.44 -6.08
C GLN A 27 -45.79 22.05 -7.46
N ALA A 28 -45.51 20.74 -7.57
CA ALA A 28 -45.83 19.79 -8.65
C ALA A 28 -45.15 19.81 -10.05
N LEU A 29 -44.43 18.69 -10.28
CA LEU A 29 -44.34 17.81 -11.46
C LEU A 29 -43.88 18.36 -12.83
N GLY A 30 -42.67 17.92 -13.24
CA GLY A 30 -42.21 17.93 -14.62
C GLY A 30 -40.82 17.27 -14.77
N GLU A 31 -40.78 16.06 -15.34
CA GLU A 31 -39.58 15.40 -15.92
C GLU A 31 -39.11 16.15 -17.21
N PRO A 32 -38.00 15.82 -17.90
CA PRO A 32 -36.76 15.10 -17.55
C PRO A 32 -35.45 15.84 -17.99
N ALA A 33 -34.30 15.26 -17.60
CA ALA A 33 -32.99 15.32 -18.27
C ALA A 33 -32.24 16.67 -18.44
N ALA A 34 -31.24 16.90 -17.58
CA ALA A 34 -29.96 17.51 -17.98
C ALA A 34 -28.86 17.15 -16.95
N GLN A 35 -27.72 16.70 -17.44
CA GLN A 35 -26.51 16.38 -16.66
C GLN A 35 -25.96 17.67 -16.00
N PRO A 36 -25.48 17.65 -14.74
CA PRO A 36 -24.58 18.70 -14.28
C PRO A 36 -23.13 18.29 -14.61
N VAL A 37 -22.58 19.01 -15.58
CA VAL A 37 -21.14 19.17 -15.81
C VAL A 37 -20.54 19.93 -14.63
N GLY A 38 -19.41 19.44 -14.13
CA GLY A 38 -18.37 20.27 -13.51
C GLY A 38 -18.53 20.57 -12.03
N GLU A 39 -18.36 19.56 -11.18
CA GLU A 39 -17.89 19.79 -9.81
C GLU A 39 -16.43 19.34 -9.76
N ALA A 40 -15.53 20.30 -9.55
CA ALA A 40 -14.11 20.03 -9.32
C ALA A 40 -14.01 19.05 -8.13
N PRO A 41 -13.35 17.89 -8.27
CA PRO A 41 -13.26 16.97 -7.15
C PRO A 41 -12.48 17.63 -6.02
N ALA A 42 -13.11 17.63 -4.86
CA ALA A 42 -12.56 18.05 -3.58
C ALA A 42 -11.20 17.38 -3.29
N PRO A 43 -10.35 17.99 -2.45
CA PRO A 43 -9.07 17.43 -1.99
C PRO A 43 -9.16 16.06 -1.30
N GLU A 44 -10.37 15.53 -1.05
CA GLU A 44 -10.63 14.18 -0.51
C GLU A 44 -10.17 13.04 -1.42
N ALA A 45 -9.98 13.26 -2.73
CA ALA A 45 -9.45 12.23 -3.63
C ALA A 45 -7.96 11.93 -3.44
N MET A 46 -7.21 12.81 -2.75
CA MET A 46 -5.79 12.57 -2.44
C MET A 46 -5.62 11.73 -1.16
N GLU A 47 -6.55 11.84 -0.21
CA GLU A 47 -6.50 11.07 1.05
C GLU A 47 -7.03 9.63 0.87
N GLN A 48 -7.96 9.42 -0.07
CA GLN A 48 -8.48 8.08 -0.42
C GLN A 48 -7.51 7.23 -1.26
N GLN A 49 -6.48 7.84 -1.88
CA GLN A 49 -5.39 7.05 -2.49
C GLN A 49 -4.46 6.45 -1.43
N GLN A 50 -4.42 7.04 -0.24
CA GLN A 50 -3.48 6.67 0.82
C GLN A 50 -4.02 5.55 1.74
N ASN A 51 -5.32 5.25 1.70
CA ASN A 51 -5.95 4.22 2.54
C ASN A 51 -6.23 2.89 1.80
N GLU A 52 -6.36 2.91 0.46
CA GLU A 52 -6.27 1.70 -0.38
C GLU A 52 -4.84 1.11 -0.45
N GLU A 53 -3.82 1.93 -0.12
CA GLU A 53 -2.42 1.53 0.03
C GLU A 53 -2.16 0.57 1.21
N ASN A 54 -3.15 0.39 2.11
CA ASN A 54 -3.00 -0.46 3.31
C ASN A 54 -3.55 -1.89 3.15
N ARG A 55 -4.05 -2.29 1.96
CA ARG A 55 -4.11 -3.72 1.63
C ARG A 55 -2.72 -4.13 1.16
N ALA A 56 -2.32 -5.37 1.46
CA ALA A 56 -1.08 -5.90 0.92
C ALA A 56 -1.07 -5.68 -0.61
N PRO A 57 -0.26 -4.75 -1.14
CA PRO A 57 -0.26 -4.38 -2.54
C PRO A 57 0.42 -5.46 -3.38
N ILE A 58 0.88 -6.55 -2.74
CA ILE A 58 1.48 -7.70 -3.38
C ILE A 58 0.68 -8.96 -3.07
N SER A 59 0.59 -9.83 -4.08
CA SER A 59 -0.06 -11.15 -3.98
C SER A 59 0.94 -12.24 -4.33
N ILE A 60 0.69 -13.48 -3.89
CA ILE A 60 1.54 -14.63 -4.21
C ILE A 60 0.70 -15.74 -4.82
N GLU A 61 1.13 -16.26 -5.97
CA GLU A 61 0.48 -17.34 -6.71
C GLU A 61 1.46 -18.52 -6.90
N PRO A 62 1.13 -19.75 -6.46
CA PRO A 62 -0.07 -20.13 -5.72
C PRO A 62 -0.08 -19.57 -4.28
N PRO A 63 -1.27 -19.36 -3.67
CA PRO A 63 -1.38 -18.76 -2.33
C PRO A 63 -1.01 -19.73 -1.18
N VAL A 64 -0.79 -21.01 -1.48
CA VAL A 64 -0.37 -22.04 -0.52
C VAL A 64 0.61 -22.97 -1.24
N GLY A 65 1.75 -23.22 -0.62
CA GLY A 65 2.71 -24.21 -1.12
C GLY A 65 2.43 -25.60 -0.57
N ARG A 66 2.45 -26.63 -1.41
CA ARG A 66 2.24 -28.03 -0.98
C ARG A 66 3.39 -28.91 -1.46
N PHE A 67 4.09 -29.50 -0.51
CA PHE A 67 5.33 -30.25 -0.74
C PHE A 67 5.24 -31.63 -0.12
N ARG A 68 5.91 -32.60 -0.73
CA ARG A 68 6.02 -33.97 -0.19
C ARG A 68 6.98 -34.03 1.00
N ALA A 69 6.73 -34.93 1.97
CA ALA A 69 7.61 -35.23 3.12
C ALA A 69 9.07 -35.43 2.72
N GLU A 70 9.27 -36.16 1.62
CA GLU A 70 10.57 -36.50 1.03
C GLU A 70 11.30 -35.30 0.38
N GLY A 71 10.70 -34.11 0.45
CA GLY A 71 11.18 -32.88 -0.16
C GLY A 71 10.55 -32.57 -1.52
N GLY A 72 10.97 -31.45 -2.10
CA GLY A 72 10.47 -30.97 -3.38
C GLY A 72 10.80 -29.50 -3.63
N GLN A 73 10.52 -29.02 -4.83
CA GLN A 73 10.69 -27.62 -5.19
C GLN A 73 9.45 -27.13 -5.95
N GLU A 74 9.03 -25.91 -5.65
CA GLU A 74 7.90 -25.24 -6.29
C GLU A 74 8.24 -23.76 -6.49
N SER A 75 7.86 -23.23 -7.65
CA SER A 75 8.00 -21.82 -7.99
C SER A 75 6.70 -21.09 -7.67
N PHE A 76 6.83 -19.95 -7.00
CA PHE A 76 5.77 -19.01 -6.67
C PHE A 76 6.02 -17.71 -7.41
N ILE A 77 4.95 -17.00 -7.74
CA ILE A 77 5.00 -15.71 -8.40
C ILE A 77 4.50 -14.67 -7.42
N ILE A 78 5.37 -13.73 -7.06
CA ILE A 78 5.02 -12.54 -6.29
C ILE A 78 4.57 -11.48 -7.28
N LEU A 79 3.32 -11.05 -7.23
CA LEU A 79 2.74 -10.05 -8.12
C LEU A 79 2.70 -8.68 -7.45
N ASN A 80 3.09 -7.64 -8.17
CA ASN A 80 2.95 -6.24 -7.76
C ASN A 80 2.01 -5.47 -8.71
N PRO A 81 0.71 -5.39 -8.39
CA PRO A 81 -0.25 -4.54 -9.06
C PRO A 81 -0.12 -3.04 -8.78
N ALA A 82 0.87 -2.57 -8.01
CA ALA A 82 1.07 -1.13 -7.79
C ALA A 82 1.97 -0.50 -8.87
N ASN A 83 1.85 0.81 -9.08
CA ASN A 83 2.73 1.58 -9.98
C ASN A 83 4.07 1.94 -9.35
N GLN A 84 4.43 1.26 -8.28
CA GLN A 84 5.56 1.59 -7.43
C GLN A 84 6.47 0.37 -7.30
N ARG A 85 7.78 0.61 -7.33
CA ARG A 85 8.79 -0.43 -7.13
C ARG A 85 8.94 -0.75 -5.65
N TYR A 86 8.95 -2.03 -5.34
CA TYR A 86 9.18 -2.54 -3.99
C TYR A 86 10.44 -3.39 -3.94
N ALA A 87 11.04 -3.49 -2.76
CA ALA A 87 11.94 -4.57 -2.43
C ALA A 87 11.21 -5.53 -1.49
N PHE A 88 11.52 -6.82 -1.58
CA PHE A 88 10.99 -7.83 -0.68
C PHE A 88 12.10 -8.56 0.06
N LYS A 89 11.76 -9.06 1.24
CA LYS A 89 12.57 -9.92 2.09
C LYS A 89 11.73 -11.10 2.55
N VAL A 90 12.21 -12.30 2.28
CA VAL A 90 11.54 -13.54 2.71
C VAL A 90 12.13 -14.04 4.02
N LYS A 91 11.26 -14.37 4.96
CA LYS A 91 11.58 -15.03 6.23
C LYS A 91 10.81 -16.35 6.27
N THR A 92 11.40 -17.38 6.83
CA THR A 92 10.73 -18.67 7.05
C THR A 92 10.64 -18.92 8.55
N SER A 93 9.58 -19.60 9.00
CA SER A 93 9.49 -20.10 10.38
C SER A 93 10.55 -21.17 10.68
N ASN A 94 10.94 -21.93 9.66
CA ASN A 94 11.88 -23.03 9.77
C ASN A 94 12.92 -22.92 8.64
N ILE A 95 14.17 -22.64 9.02
CA ILE A 95 15.29 -22.50 8.08
C ILE A 95 16.06 -23.80 7.92
N ASP A 96 15.79 -24.83 8.72
CA ASP A 96 16.48 -26.10 8.61
C ASP A 96 15.90 -26.91 7.44
N ASP A 97 14.57 -26.98 7.37
CA ASP A 97 13.83 -27.79 6.38
C ASP A 97 13.45 -27.04 5.08
N TRP A 98 13.52 -25.71 5.08
CA TRP A 98 13.13 -24.89 3.93
C TRP A 98 14.30 -24.09 3.36
N ARG A 99 14.40 -24.08 2.02
CA ARG A 99 15.34 -23.27 1.25
C ARG A 99 14.55 -22.36 0.33
N VAL A 100 14.83 -21.07 0.39
CA VAL A 100 14.11 -20.05 -0.38
C VAL A 100 15.10 -19.25 -1.22
N ARG A 101 14.76 -19.02 -2.49
CA ARG A 101 15.57 -18.26 -3.44
C ARG A 101 14.66 -17.44 -4.37
N PRO A 102 14.86 -16.11 -4.50
CA PRO A 102 15.78 -15.29 -3.73
C PRO A 102 15.22 -14.94 -2.33
N VAL A 103 16.10 -14.72 -1.35
CA VAL A 103 15.68 -14.23 -0.01
C VAL A 103 15.40 -12.72 -0.02
N TYR A 104 16.08 -11.99 -0.89
CA TYR A 104 15.88 -10.58 -1.14
C TYR A 104 15.79 -10.35 -2.63
N GLY A 105 14.83 -9.54 -3.06
CA GLY A 105 14.69 -9.17 -4.46
C GLY A 105 13.99 -7.84 -4.64
N PHE A 106 14.04 -7.33 -5.86
CA PHE A 106 13.19 -6.23 -6.28
C PHE A 106 11.95 -6.77 -6.95
N LEU A 107 10.88 -6.00 -6.83
CA LEU A 107 9.60 -6.24 -7.44
C LEU A 107 9.21 -4.93 -8.13
N GLU A 108 9.45 -4.88 -9.43
CA GLU A 108 9.20 -3.70 -10.25
C GLU A 108 7.70 -3.34 -10.27
N ALA A 109 7.40 -2.08 -10.59
CA ALA A 109 6.03 -1.60 -10.75
C ALA A 109 5.29 -2.39 -11.84
N GLN A 110 4.03 -2.76 -11.59
CA GLN A 110 3.20 -3.54 -12.53
C GLN A 110 3.87 -4.84 -13.01
N ASN A 111 4.70 -5.46 -12.18
CA ASN A 111 5.50 -6.62 -12.55
C ASN A 111 5.36 -7.75 -11.54
N GLN A 112 6.02 -8.86 -11.83
CA GLN A 112 6.06 -10.04 -11.00
C GLN A 112 7.50 -10.53 -10.79
N SER A 113 7.74 -11.21 -9.67
CA SER A 113 9.04 -11.81 -9.35
C SER A 113 8.85 -13.28 -9.01
N GLU A 114 9.75 -14.14 -9.50
CA GLU A 114 9.73 -15.56 -9.18
C GLU A 114 10.41 -15.82 -7.82
N LEU A 115 9.74 -16.62 -6.99
CA LEU A 115 10.21 -17.10 -5.71
C LEU A 115 10.23 -18.64 -5.74
N VAL A 116 11.41 -19.23 -5.72
CA VAL A 116 11.58 -20.67 -5.65
C VAL A 116 11.69 -21.09 -4.19
N VAL A 117 10.77 -21.97 -3.77
CA VAL A 117 10.77 -22.58 -2.45
C VAL A 117 11.08 -24.05 -2.61
N GLN A 118 12.06 -24.53 -1.86
CA GLN A 118 12.47 -25.92 -1.83
C GLN A 118 12.31 -26.45 -0.41
N ARG A 119 11.59 -27.56 -0.28
CA ARG A 119 11.52 -28.37 0.92
C ARG A 119 12.62 -29.43 0.90
N LEU A 120 13.32 -29.58 2.01
CA LEU A 120 14.26 -30.67 2.25
C LEU A 120 13.54 -31.86 2.89
N ASP A 121 14.15 -33.05 2.79
CA ASP A 121 13.64 -34.25 3.44
C ASP A 121 13.50 -34.03 4.95
N GLY A 122 12.30 -34.25 5.48
CA GLY A 122 11.98 -33.97 6.87
C GLY A 122 10.58 -34.44 7.26
N PRO A 123 10.25 -34.39 8.56
CA PRO A 123 8.93 -34.79 9.03
C PRO A 123 7.83 -33.91 8.44
N PRO A 124 6.58 -34.41 8.34
CA PRO A 124 5.44 -33.59 7.97
C PRO A 124 5.30 -32.36 8.87
N THR A 125 5.19 -31.16 8.27
CA THR A 125 5.19 -29.88 8.98
C THR A 125 4.29 -28.87 8.29
N ASP A 126 3.62 -28.03 9.09
CA ASP A 126 2.87 -26.87 8.63
C ASP A 126 3.69 -25.61 8.97
N ASP A 127 4.37 -25.07 7.98
CA ASP A 127 5.23 -23.90 8.12
C ASP A 127 4.65 -22.68 7.40
N ARG A 128 5.31 -21.53 7.58
CA ARG A 128 4.94 -20.30 6.89
C ARG A 128 6.17 -19.52 6.46
N LEU A 129 6.09 -18.97 5.25
CA LEU A 129 7.02 -17.98 4.74
C LEU A 129 6.37 -16.61 4.87
N VAL A 130 7.08 -15.66 5.45
CA VAL A 130 6.65 -14.26 5.58
C VAL A 130 7.48 -13.43 4.61
N ILE A 131 6.82 -12.85 3.61
CA ILE A 131 7.42 -11.98 2.62
C ILE A 131 7.11 -10.55 3.05
N GLN A 132 8.11 -9.87 3.63
CA GLN A 132 8.04 -8.47 3.98
C GLN A 132 8.41 -7.63 2.78
N TYR A 133 7.72 -6.51 2.55
CA TYR A 133 8.01 -5.62 1.44
C TYR A 133 8.11 -4.17 1.90
N ALA A 134 8.96 -3.43 1.22
CA ALA A 134 9.28 -2.03 1.52
C ALA A 134 9.38 -1.24 0.22
N LEU A 135 9.10 0.06 0.29
CA LEU A 135 9.28 0.97 -0.82
C LEU A 135 10.75 0.98 -1.27
N ALA A 136 10.99 0.77 -2.57
CA ALA A 136 12.33 0.78 -3.14
C ALA A 136 12.37 1.74 -4.33
N PRO A 137 12.72 3.02 -4.12
CA PRO A 137 12.88 3.96 -5.23
C PRO A 137 13.97 3.47 -6.20
N PRO A 138 13.96 3.93 -7.46
CA PRO A 138 14.91 3.49 -8.48
C PRO A 138 16.37 3.83 -8.14
N GLU A 139 16.59 4.79 -7.24
CA GLU A 139 17.91 5.16 -6.70
C GLU A 139 18.51 4.07 -5.78
N VAL A 140 17.69 3.10 -5.35
CA VAL A 140 18.14 1.99 -4.53
C VAL A 140 18.64 0.85 -5.42
N ASP A 141 19.96 0.65 -5.41
CA ASP A 141 20.64 -0.45 -6.12
C ASP A 141 20.51 -1.81 -5.42
N GLY A 142 20.37 -1.82 -4.08
CA GLY A 142 20.37 -3.06 -3.29
C GLY A 142 18.99 -3.43 -2.73
N PRO A 143 18.43 -4.63 -3.00
CA PRO A 143 17.11 -5.02 -2.48
C PRO A 143 17.12 -5.24 -0.96
N ARG A 144 18.32 -5.28 -0.36
CA ARG A 144 18.52 -5.36 1.09
C ARG A 144 18.54 -3.98 1.75
N ALA A 145 18.78 -2.90 1.00
CA ALA A 145 18.95 -1.56 1.55
C ALA A 145 17.74 -1.07 2.36
N PRO A 146 16.48 -1.21 1.90
CA PRO A 146 15.33 -0.72 2.68
C PRO A 146 15.11 -1.54 3.96
N PHE A 147 15.65 -2.75 4.05
CA PHE A 147 15.58 -3.59 5.26
C PHE A 147 16.78 -3.43 6.20
N GLN A 148 17.74 -2.57 5.84
CA GLN A 148 18.92 -2.28 6.65
C GLN A 148 18.75 -0.91 7.30
N ASN A 149 19.19 -0.79 8.55
CA ASN A 149 19.29 0.47 9.31
C ASN A 149 17.96 1.21 9.56
N GLY A 150 16.80 0.56 9.40
CA GLY A 150 15.49 1.18 9.67
C GLY A 150 15.12 2.34 8.75
N ASN A 151 15.88 2.56 7.67
CA ASN A 151 15.66 3.65 6.71
C ASN A 151 14.56 3.34 5.68
N GLY A 152 14.25 2.07 5.43
CA GLY A 152 13.04 1.68 4.73
C GLY A 152 11.97 1.27 5.74
N ALA A 153 10.85 1.98 5.75
CA ALA A 153 9.67 1.50 6.43
C ALA A 153 9.19 0.25 5.69
N VAL A 154 9.25 -0.91 6.35
CA VAL A 154 8.50 -2.08 5.89
C VAL A 154 7.04 -1.64 5.85
N ILE A 155 6.49 -1.54 4.65
CA ILE A 155 5.13 -1.05 4.44
C ILE A 155 4.10 -2.15 4.65
N GLY A 156 4.53 -3.42 4.60
CA GLY A 156 3.72 -4.54 5.03
C GLY A 156 4.37 -5.89 4.79
N GLU A 157 3.57 -6.94 4.97
CA GLU A 157 3.97 -8.32 4.79
C GLU A 157 2.83 -9.19 4.27
N VAL A 158 3.19 -10.24 3.53
CA VAL A 158 2.27 -11.30 3.11
C VAL A 158 2.80 -12.63 3.62
N THR A 159 1.90 -13.48 4.11
CA THR A 159 2.25 -14.82 4.61
C THR A 159 1.86 -15.86 3.58
N LEU A 160 2.83 -16.63 3.12
CA LEU A 160 2.66 -17.82 2.29
C LEU A 160 2.72 -19.06 3.20
N PRO A 161 1.58 -19.71 3.52
CA PRO A 161 1.60 -21.01 4.20
C PRO A 161 2.24 -22.07 3.29
N VAL A 162 3.13 -22.88 3.86
CA VAL A 162 3.75 -24.01 3.17
C VAL A 162 3.51 -25.27 3.97
N LYS A 163 2.98 -26.28 3.31
CA LYS A 163 2.64 -27.55 3.91
C LYS A 163 3.56 -28.61 3.39
N GLY A 164 4.10 -29.35 4.34
CA GLY A 164 4.90 -30.50 4.06
C GLY A 164 4.19 -31.78 4.49
N GLU A 165 3.67 -32.56 3.54
CA GLU A 165 2.83 -33.74 3.80
C GLU A 165 3.32 -35.02 3.11
#